data_AF-A0A7C4GPW5-F1
#
_entry.id   AF-A0A7C4GPW5-F1
#
_cell.length_a   1.000
_cell.length_b   1.000
_cell.length_c   1.000
_cell.angle_alpha   90.00
_cell.angle_beta   90.00
_cell.angle_gamma   90.00
#
_symmetry.space_group_name_H-M   'P 1'
#
loop_
_entity.id
_entity.type
_entity.pdbx_description
1 polymer ?
#
loop_
_entity_poly.entity_id
_entity_poly.type
_entity_poly.pdbx_seq_one_letter_code
_entity_poly.pdbx_strand_id
1 'polypeptide(L)'
;MTKKETMCSRDKYVLYKDLDGTTYEVDLPLTSHVNVEELRDALGLPSYIDLNYFPMRSAIVTLWAAVNAPKLHELYPRAFNKVVSKNPIPALLFGGAAVKI
;
A
#
# COMPACT_ATOMS: atom_id res chain seq x y z
N MET A 1 24.56 -17.29 18.69
CA MET A 1 23.59 -16.51 19.49
C MET A 1 22.28 -16.43 18.73
N THR A 2 21.39 -17.37 19.02
CA THR A 2 20.11 -17.60 18.32
C THR A 2 19.06 -16.63 18.87
N LYS A 3 18.66 -15.63 18.09
CA LYS A 3 17.50 -14.78 18.44
C LYS A 3 16.23 -15.58 18.16
N LYS A 4 15.49 -15.87 19.23
CA LYS A 4 14.17 -16.52 19.20
C LYS A 4 13.23 -15.70 18.32
N GLU A 5 12.70 -16.34 17.28
CA GLU A 5 11.51 -15.87 16.57
C GLU A 5 10.32 -16.02 17.53
N THR A 6 9.86 -14.91 18.08
CA THR A 6 8.65 -14.87 18.90
C THR A 6 7.45 -14.95 17.96
N MET A 7 6.75 -16.09 17.97
CA MET A 7 5.50 -16.33 17.26
C MET A 7 4.46 -15.30 17.72
N CYS A 8 4.13 -14.32 16.87
CA CYS A 8 3.22 -13.23 17.20
C CYS A 8 1.77 -13.69 17.01
N SER A 9 0.98 -13.68 18.10
CA SER A 9 -0.47 -13.90 18.06
C SER A 9 -1.12 -12.88 17.11
N ARG A 10 -2.04 -13.32 16.26
CA ARG A 10 -2.84 -12.44 15.39
C ARG A 10 -3.92 -11.77 16.23
N ASP A 11 -3.53 -10.74 16.98
CA ASP A 11 -4.47 -9.98 17.78
C ASP A 11 -5.12 -8.91 16.91
N LYS A 12 -6.45 -8.83 16.95
CA LYS A 12 -7.24 -7.79 16.25
C LYS A 12 -7.40 -6.59 17.17
N TYR A 13 -7.09 -5.41 16.67
CA TYR A 13 -7.23 -4.16 17.42
C TYR A 13 -8.20 -3.21 16.71
N VAL A 14 -9.12 -2.60 17.46
CA VAL A 14 -10.05 -1.60 16.92
C VAL A 14 -9.33 -0.27 16.81
N LEU A 15 -9.10 0.20 15.58
CA LEU A 15 -8.45 1.47 15.28
C LEU A 15 -9.43 2.64 15.47
N TYR A 16 -10.66 2.47 15.00
CA TYR A 16 -11.68 3.52 15.00
C TYR A 16 -13.07 2.89 15.03
N LYS A 17 -14.01 3.55 15.72
CA LYS A 17 -15.43 3.22 15.70
C LYS A 17 -16.20 4.46 15.25
N ASP A 18 -16.92 4.33 14.15
CA ASP A 18 -17.76 5.38 13.60
C ASP A 18 -19.01 5.59 14.45
N LEU A 19 -19.67 6.74 14.27
CA LEU A 19 -20.93 7.09 14.94
C LEU A 19 -22.06 6.10 14.59
N ASP A 20 -21.99 5.52 13.39
CA ASP A 20 -22.93 4.49 12.91
C ASP A 20 -22.64 3.09 13.48
N GLY A 21 -21.63 2.97 14.35
CA GLY A 21 -21.25 1.71 15.01
C GLY A 21 -20.26 0.84 14.23
N THR A 22 -19.90 1.22 13.00
CA THR A 22 -18.89 0.54 12.17
C THR A 22 -17.52 0.59 12.86
N THR A 23 -16.92 -0.57 13.13
CA THR A 23 -15.58 -0.71 13.71
C THR A 23 -14.55 -1.04 12.63
N TYR A 24 -13.48 -0.27 12.58
CA TYR A 24 -12.33 -0.50 11.72
C TYR A 24 -11.25 -1.22 12.52
N GLU A 25 -11.03 -2.48 12.21
CA GLU A 25 -10.07 -3.35 12.90
C GLU A 25 -8.79 -3.52 12.08
N VAL A 26 -7.66 -3.68 12.77
CA VAL A 26 -6.36 -3.99 12.17
C VAL A 26 -5.76 -5.21 12.85
N ASP A 27 -5.13 -6.08 12.06
CA ASP A 27 -4.38 -7.22 12.59
C ASP A 27 -2.98 -6.77 13.04
N LEU A 28 -2.57 -7.22 14.24
CA LEU A 28 -1.22 -7.00 14.76
C LEU A 28 -0.34 -8.27 14.61
N PRO A 29 0.98 -8.11 14.39
CA PRO A 29 1.68 -6.84 14.18
C PRO A 29 1.30 -6.25 12.82
N LEU A 30 1.36 -4.91 12.71
CA LEU A 30 1.13 -4.23 11.43
C LEU A 30 2.14 -4.76 10.40
N THR A 31 1.65 -5.55 9.45
CA THR A 31 2.48 -6.17 8.41
C THR A 31 2.42 -5.31 7.16
N SER A 32 3.58 -4.84 6.71
CA SER A 32 3.71 -4.28 5.36
C SER A 32 3.94 -5.44 4.39
N HIS A 33 2.96 -5.72 3.52
CA HIS A 33 3.12 -6.69 2.44
C HIS A 33 3.84 -6.11 1.21
N VAL A 34 4.31 -4.86 1.29
CA VAL A 34 4.83 -4.11 0.14
C VAL A 34 6.34 -3.91 0.28
N ASN A 35 7.10 -4.40 -0.70
CA ASN A 35 8.52 -4.11 -0.85
C ASN A 35 8.71 -2.85 -1.72
N VAL A 36 8.95 -1.71 -1.07
CA VAL A 36 9.02 -0.41 -1.76
C VAL A 36 10.24 -0.31 -2.69
N GLU A 37 11.33 -1.01 -2.39
CA GLU A 37 12.53 -1.04 -3.24
C GLU A 37 12.23 -1.70 -4.60
N GLU A 38 11.56 -2.85 -4.57
CA GLU A 38 11.11 -3.54 -5.79
C GLU A 38 10.13 -2.67 -6.60
N LEU A 39 9.22 -1.95 -5.93
CA LEU A 39 8.29 -1.05 -6.61
C LEU A 39 8.99 0.13 -7.27
N ARG A 40 10.00 0.71 -6.59
CA ARG A 40 10.82 1.80 -7.14
C ARG A 40 11.52 1.34 -8.41
N ASP A 41 12.14 0.16 -8.36
CA ASP A 41 12.90 -0.38 -9.48
C ASP A 41 11.96 -0.77 -10.64
N ALA A 42 10.78 -1.33 -10.35
CA ALA A 42 9.74 -1.63 -11.35
C ALA A 42 9.20 -0.36 -12.04
N LEU A 43 9.17 0.77 -11.34
CA LEU A 43 8.79 2.07 -11.90
C LEU A 43 9.94 2.79 -12.62
N GLY A 44 11.16 2.25 -12.59
CA GLY A 44 12.35 2.88 -13.16
C GLY A 44 12.77 4.16 -12.44
N LEU A 45 12.42 4.28 -11.15
CA LEU A 45 12.72 5.46 -10.36
C LEU A 45 14.19 5.47 -9.89
N PRO A 46 14.86 6.63 -9.88
CA PRO A 46 16.27 6.71 -9.48
C PRO A 46 16.55 6.29 -8.04
N SER A 47 17.75 5.77 -7.80
CA SER A 47 18.20 5.30 -6.47
C SER A 47 18.42 6.41 -5.45
N TYR A 48 18.53 7.68 -5.87
CA TYR A 48 18.70 8.82 -4.95
C TYR A 48 17.42 9.16 -4.16
N ILE A 49 16.27 8.57 -4.50
CA ILE A 49 15.02 8.80 -3.78
C ILE A 49 15.10 8.16 -2.40
N ASP A 50 14.91 8.98 -1.36
CA ASP A 50 14.95 8.52 0.02
C ASP A 50 13.72 7.68 0.38
N LEU A 51 13.94 6.38 0.59
CA LEU A 51 12.91 5.44 1.02
C LEU A 51 12.74 5.42 2.55
N ASN A 52 13.58 6.10 3.33
CA ASN A 52 13.38 6.23 4.78
C ASN A 52 12.28 7.25 5.11
N TYR A 53 11.99 8.16 4.19
CA TYR A 53 10.91 9.12 4.33
C TYR A 53 9.54 8.50 3.96
N PHE A 54 8.63 8.45 4.93
CA PHE A 54 7.32 7.80 4.78
C PHE A 54 6.48 8.34 3.60
N PRO A 55 6.37 9.65 3.38
CA PRO A 55 5.64 10.18 2.23
C PRO A 55 6.20 9.72 0.89
N MET A 56 7.53 9.55 0.76
CA MET A 56 8.13 9.03 -0.46
C MET A 56 7.78 7.57 -0.69
N ARG A 57 7.83 6.74 0.37
CA ARG A 57 7.36 5.35 0.28
C ARG A 57 5.90 5.28 -0.16
N SER A 58 5.03 6.07 0.48
CA SER A 58 3.60 6.12 0.14
C SER A 58 3.35 6.55 -1.31
N ALA A 59 4.11 7.55 -1.78
CA ALA A 59 4.03 8.04 -3.14
C ALA A 59 4.42 6.96 -4.18
N ILE A 60 5.51 6.21 -3.93
CA ILE A 60 5.94 5.10 -4.79
C ILE A 60 4.87 4.01 -4.87
N VAL A 61 4.31 3.61 -3.72
CA VAL A 61 3.22 2.62 -3.67
C VAL A 61 2.01 3.10 -4.46
N THR A 62 1.64 4.36 -4.29
CA THR A 62 0.50 4.98 -5.00
C THR A 62 0.73 5.00 -6.51
N LEU A 63 1.93 5.38 -6.96
CA LEU A 63 2.28 5.42 -8.38
C LEU A 63 2.25 4.02 -9.00
N TRP A 64 2.83 3.04 -8.30
CA TRP A 64 2.81 1.65 -8.75
C TRP A 64 1.38 1.11 -8.83
N ALA A 65 0.54 1.41 -7.83
CA ALA A 65 -0.87 1.00 -7.82
C ALA A 65 -1.65 1.64 -8.96
N ALA A 66 -1.38 2.91 -9.30
CA ALA A 66 -2.01 3.60 -10.43
C ALA A 66 -1.66 2.94 -11.76
N VAL A 67 -0.38 2.62 -11.99
CA VAL A 67 0.09 1.92 -13.21
C VAL A 67 -0.47 0.50 -13.30
N ASN A 68 -0.58 -0.19 -12.16
CA ASN A 68 -1.05 -1.57 -12.08
C ASN A 68 -2.56 -1.68 -11.75
N ALA A 69 -3.31 -0.59 -11.85
CA ALA A 69 -4.73 -0.54 -11.48
C ALA A 69 -5.58 -1.68 -12.11
N PRO A 70 -5.35 -2.10 -13.37
CA PRO A 70 -6.07 -3.24 -13.96
C PRO A 70 -5.83 -4.58 -13.24
N LYS A 71 -4.63 -4.77 -12.69
CA LYS A 71 -4.18 -6.02 -12.06
C LYS A 71 -4.41 -6.06 -10.56
N LEU A 72 -4.77 -4.93 -9.94
CA LEU A 72 -4.96 -4.86 -8.47
C LEU A 72 -6.03 -5.82 -7.96
N HIS A 73 -7.10 -6.06 -8.73
CA HIS A 73 -8.15 -6.99 -8.34
C HIS A 73 -7.67 -8.46 -8.42
N GLU A 74 -6.76 -8.78 -9.34
CA GLU A 74 -6.15 -10.11 -9.44
C GLU A 74 -5.15 -10.37 -8.31
N LEU A 75 -4.33 -9.36 -7.98
CA LEU A 75 -3.32 -9.44 -6.92
C LEU A 75 -3.94 -9.43 -5.52
N TYR A 76 -5.02 -8.67 -5.34
CA TYR A 76 -5.69 -8.49 -4.04
C TYR A 76 -7.22 -8.67 -4.16
N PRO A 77 -7.70 -9.89 -4.46
CA PRO A 77 -9.11 -10.14 -4.74
C PRO A 77 -10.03 -9.88 -3.55
N ARG A 78 -9.49 -9.92 -2.32
CA ARG A 78 -10.24 -9.68 -1.08
C ARG A 78 -10.16 -8.24 -0.58
N ALA A 79 -9.30 -7.40 -1.17
CA ALA A 79 -9.13 -6.01 -0.73
C ALA A 79 -10.17 -5.07 -1.36
N PHE A 80 -10.74 -5.43 -2.52
CA PHE A 80 -11.64 -4.56 -3.27
C PHE A 80 -12.92 -5.29 -3.68
N ASN A 81 -14.07 -4.71 -3.33
CA ASN A 81 -15.38 -5.21 -3.77
C ASN A 81 -15.73 -4.79 -5.22
N LYS A 82 -14.98 -3.85 -5.80
CA LYS A 82 -15.18 -3.31 -7.16
C LYS A 82 -13.85 -3.22 -7.90
N VAL A 83 -13.89 -3.36 -9.23
CA VAL A 83 -12.72 -3.14 -10.10
C VAL A 83 -12.33 -1.66 -10.04
N VAL A 84 -11.06 -1.39 -9.70
CA VAL A 84 -10.53 -0.03 -9.54
C VAL A 84 -10.48 0.70 -10.88
N SER A 85 -9.92 0.07 -11.92
CA SER A 85 -9.94 0.57 -13.31
C SER A 85 -9.60 -0.57 -14.26
N LYS A 86 -10.09 -0.52 -15.51
CA LYS A 86 -9.69 -1.46 -16.57
C LYS A 86 -8.37 -1.05 -17.24
N ASN A 87 -7.96 0.21 -17.11
CA ASN A 87 -6.76 0.78 -17.70
C ASN A 87 -5.82 1.34 -16.61
N PRO A 88 -4.51 1.44 -16.87
CA PRO A 88 -3.60 2.18 -16.01
C PRO A 88 -4.10 3.61 -15.77
N ILE A 89 -3.96 4.10 -14.54
CA ILE A 89 -4.34 5.46 -14.17
C ILE A 89 -3.11 6.36 -14.36
N PRO A 90 -3.12 7.33 -15.28
CA PRO A 90 -2.00 8.25 -15.48
C PRO A 90 -1.93 9.21 -14.29
N ALA A 91 -1.05 8.90 -13.33
CA ALA A 91 -0.82 9.68 -12.13
C ALA A 91 0.53 10.39 -12.19
N LEU A 92 0.56 11.66 -11.77
CA LEU A 92 1.78 12.44 -11.56
C LEU A 92 1.89 12.84 -10.09
N LEU A 93 3.12 12.82 -9.55
CA LEU A 93 3.40 13.19 -8.17
C LEU A 93 4.02 14.59 -8.11
N PHE A 94 3.34 15.53 -7.47
CA PHE A 94 3.78 16.93 -7.27
C PHE A 94 3.51 17.39 -5.83
N GLY A 95 4.05 16.69 -4.84
CA GLY A 95 3.69 16.89 -3.42
C GLY A 95 2.30 16.34 -3.04
N GLY A 96 1.45 16.06 -4.03
CA GLY A 96 0.26 15.22 -3.98
C GLY A 96 0.15 14.38 -5.27
N ALA A 97 -0.95 13.66 -5.48
CA ALA A 97 -1.20 12.90 -6.71
C ALA A 97 -2.18 13.64 -7.62
N ALA A 98 -1.77 13.92 -8.86
CA ALA A 98 -2.62 14.47 -9.90
C ALA A 98 -2.99 13.36 -10.89
N VAL A 99 -4.28 13.24 -11.22
CA VAL A 99 -4.81 12.23 -12.14
C VAL A 99 -5.49 12.93 -13.31
N LYS A 100 -5.21 12.49 -14.53
CA LYS A 100 -5.98 12.91 -15.71
C LYS A 100 -7.26 12.07 -15.79
N ILE A 101 -8.40 12.73 -15.63
CA ILE A 101 -9.74 12.15 -15.81
C ILE A 101 -10.21 12.27 -17.25
#